data_AF-A0A7X3CRN5-F1
#
_entry.id   AF-A0A7X3CRN5-F1
#
_cell.length_a   1.000
_cell.length_b   1.000
_cell.length_c   1.000
_cell.angle_alpha   90.00
_cell.angle_beta   90.00
_cell.angle_gamma   90.00
#
_symmetry.space_group_name_H-M   'P 1'
#
loop_
_entity.id
_entity.type
_entity.pdbx_description
1 polymer ?
#
loop_
_entity_poly.entity_id
_entity_poly.type
_entity_poly.pdbx_seq_one_letter_code
_entity_poly.pdbx_strand_id
1 'polypeptide(L)'
;MEQETMALLGGGFGIVMSISFVFVILLWIKGRKEVYRSAFGWVIAHFVVFSAAVACCLKAIGTRPTHPSMASEGNSLWLGIGGVLWAASMLILLGAIAAFTARDTHRGE
;
A
#
# COMPACT_ATOMS: atom_id res chain seq x y z
N MET A 1 -16.03 -7.56 -13.60
CA MET A 1 -15.12 -8.64 -14.05
C MET A 1 -15.65 -9.98 -13.56
N GLU A 2 -15.14 -11.08 -14.09
CA GLU A 2 -15.47 -12.41 -13.60
C GLU A 2 -14.92 -12.61 -12.18
N GLN A 3 -15.64 -13.39 -11.37
CA GLN A 3 -15.29 -13.62 -9.97
C GLN A 3 -13.92 -14.29 -9.82
N GLU A 4 -13.56 -15.15 -10.78
CA GLU A 4 -12.26 -15.81 -10.84
C GLU A 4 -11.11 -14.83 -11.12
N THR A 5 -11.33 -13.84 -12.00
CA THR A 5 -10.32 -12.81 -12.29
C THR A 5 -10.07 -11.91 -11.08
N MET A 6 -11.12 -11.58 -10.32
CA MET A 6 -11.00 -10.79 -9.09
C MET A 6 -10.22 -11.54 -8.01
N ALA A 7 -10.48 -12.84 -7.88
CA ALA A 7 -9.78 -13.71 -6.94
C ALA A 7 -8.29 -13.84 -7.31
N LEU A 8 -7.97 -14.00 -8.59
CA LEU A 8 -6.58 -14.03 -9.08
C LEU A 8 -5.86 -12.69 -8.82
N LEU A 9 -6.54 -11.56 -9.07
CA LEU A 9 -5.96 -10.23 -8.86
C LEU A 9 -5.70 -9.96 -7.37
N GLY A 10 -6.67 -10.26 -6.51
CA GLY A 10 -6.52 -10.14 -5.06
C GLY A 10 -5.47 -11.11 -4.50
N GLY A 11 -5.44 -12.35 -5.00
CA GLY A 11 -4.45 -13.36 -4.61
C GLY A 11 -3.03 -12.96 -5.00
N GLY A 12 -2.82 -12.52 -6.25
CA GLY A 12 -1.53 -12.03 -6.73
C GLY A 12 -1.03 -10.82 -5.95
N PHE A 13 -1.92 -9.86 -5.69
CA PHE A 13 -1.62 -8.71 -4.83
C PHE A 13 -1.20 -9.15 -3.42
N GLY A 14 -1.92 -10.09 -2.83
CA GLY A 14 -1.62 -10.64 -1.51
C GLY A 14 -0.22 -11.27 -1.45
N ILE A 15 0.15 -12.08 -2.45
CA ILE A 15 1.47 -12.72 -2.53
C ILE A 15 2.59 -11.67 -2.58
N VAL A 16 2.47 -10.68 -3.47
CA VAL A 16 3.48 -9.62 -3.63
C VAL A 16 3.62 -8.84 -2.33
N MET A 17 2.50 -8.45 -1.71
CA MET A 17 2.51 -7.73 -0.43
C MET A 17 3.12 -8.53 0.71
N SER A 18 2.81 -9.83 0.81
CA SER A 18 3.42 -10.70 1.81
C SER A 18 4.93 -10.80 1.64
N ILE A 19 5.41 -10.98 0.41
CA ILE A 19 6.85 -11.02 0.11
C ILE A 19 7.50 -9.69 0.50
N SER A 20 6.93 -8.57 0.07
CA SER A 20 7.45 -7.24 0.41
C SER A 20 7.52 -7.01 1.92
N PHE A 21 6.50 -7.44 2.66
CA PHE A 21 6.46 -7.32 4.12
C PHE A 21 7.57 -8.16 4.79
N VAL A 22 7.79 -9.39 4.31
CA VAL A 22 8.89 -10.24 4.79
C VAL A 22 10.25 -9.58 4.54
N PHE A 23 10.48 -9.04 3.34
CA PHE A 23 11.73 -8.34 3.04
C PHE A 23 11.96 -7.15 3.98
N VAL A 24 10.93 -6.35 4.24
CA VAL A 24 11.05 -5.20 5.14
C VAL A 24 11.31 -5.63 6.59
N ILE A 25 10.69 -6.70 7.07
CA ILE A 25 10.99 -7.26 8.39
C ILE A 25 12.42 -7.79 8.46
N LEU A 26 12.88 -8.54 7.45
CA LEU A 26 14.25 -9.05 7.41
C LEU A 26 15.26 -7.90 7.42
N LEU A 27 14.98 -6.84 6.65
CA LEU A 27 15.82 -5.65 6.60
C LEU A 27 15.81 -4.89 7.94
N TRP A 28 14.66 -4.83 8.62
CA TRP A 28 14.55 -4.29 9.98
C TRP A 28 15.42 -5.08 10.98
N ILE A 29 15.29 -6.41 10.99
CA ILE A 29 16.03 -7.29 11.93
C ILE A 29 17.53 -7.19 11.69
N LYS A 30 17.96 -7.15 10.41
CA LYS A 30 19.36 -7.01 10.02
C LYS A 30 19.91 -5.61 10.34
N GLY A 31 19.10 -4.57 10.18
CA GLY A 31 19.39 -3.18 10.51
C GLY A 31 19.23 -2.86 12.00
N ARG A 32 20.01 -3.51 12.87
CA ARG A 32 20.02 -3.30 14.35
C ARG A 32 20.49 -1.92 14.84
N LYS A 33 20.13 -0.83 14.16
CA LYS A 33 20.40 0.53 14.61
C LYS A 33 19.07 1.19 14.90
N GLU A 34 18.82 1.40 16.19
CA GLU A 34 17.70 2.14 16.78
C GLU A 34 17.35 3.43 16.01
N VAL A 35 18.34 4.00 15.34
CA VAL A 35 18.30 5.17 14.45
C VAL A 35 17.40 5.02 13.20
N TYR A 36 17.20 3.81 12.64
CA TYR A 36 16.36 3.60 11.44
C TYR A 36 14.95 3.09 11.76
N ARG A 37 14.65 2.85 13.05
CA ARG A 37 13.36 2.36 13.53
C ARG A 37 12.18 3.21 13.04
N SER A 38 12.36 4.53 13.02
CA SER A 38 11.33 5.45 12.52
C SER A 38 11.09 5.28 11.02
N ALA A 39 12.14 5.21 10.20
CA ALA A 39 12.04 5.09 8.74
C ALA A 39 11.35 3.79 8.32
N PHE A 40 11.68 2.67 8.98
CA PHE A 40 10.96 1.42 8.75
C PHE A 40 9.49 1.48 9.20
N GLY A 41 9.17 2.21 10.27
CA GLY A 41 7.78 2.45 10.68
C GLY A 41 6.98 3.16 9.59
N TRP A 42 7.57 4.13 8.90
CA TRP A 42 6.95 4.79 7.75
C TRP A 42 6.73 3.84 6.56
N VAL A 43 7.65 2.91 6.30
CA VAL A 43 7.47 1.89 5.24
C VAL A 43 6.34 0.92 5.59
N ILE A 44 6.22 0.51 6.85
CA ILE A 44 5.09 -0.32 7.31
C ILE A 44 3.77 0.44 7.18
N ALA A 45 3.74 1.71 7.61
CA ALA A 45 2.56 2.57 7.46
C ALA A 45 2.16 2.71 5.98
N HIS A 46 3.13 2.88 5.08
CA HIS A 46 2.90 2.91 3.64
C HIS A 46 2.17 1.65 3.15
N PHE A 47 2.64 0.46 3.52
CA PHE A 47 2.02 -0.80 3.11
C PHE A 47 0.60 -0.96 3.63
N VAL A 48 0.32 -0.52 4.85
CA VAL A 48 -1.04 -0.57 5.41
C VAL A 48 -1.99 0.34 4.62
N VAL A 49 -1.59 1.58 4.36
CA VAL A 49 -2.41 2.54 3.59
C VAL A 49 -2.55 2.09 2.14
N PHE A 50 -1.50 1.54 1.54
CA PHE A 50 -1.51 1.01 0.17
C PHE A 50 -2.47 -0.18 0.04
N SER A 51 -2.45 -1.10 1.00
CA SER A 51 -3.37 -2.24 1.03
C SER A 51 -4.82 -1.80 1.15
N ALA A 52 -5.11 -0.80 1.98
CA ALA A 52 -6.44 -0.21 2.08
C ALA A 52 -6.88 0.48 0.78
N ALA A 53 -5.96 1.17 0.08
CA ALA A 53 -6.22 1.76 -1.23
C ALA A 53 -6.62 0.69 -2.26
N VAL A 54 -5.84 -0.39 -2.35
CA VAL A 54 -6.10 -1.49 -3.28
C VAL A 54 -7.39 -2.23 -2.92
N ALA A 55 -7.71 -2.41 -1.64
CA ALA A 55 -8.99 -2.98 -1.22
C ALA A 55 -10.18 -2.13 -1.67
N CYS A 56 -10.08 -0.79 -1.59
CA CYS A 56 -11.10 0.12 -2.10
C CYS A 56 -11.25 0.01 -3.62
N CYS A 57 -10.14 -0.04 -4.35
CA CYS A 57 -10.14 -0.22 -5.80
C CYS A 57 -10.72 -1.58 -6.23
N LEU A 58 -10.32 -2.66 -5.56
CA LEU A 58 -10.85 -4.00 -5.81
C LEU A 58 -12.34 -4.08 -5.48
N LYS A 59 -12.79 -3.38 -4.44
CA LYS A 59 -14.22 -3.31 -4.10
C LYS A 59 -15.02 -2.55 -5.16
N ALA A 60 -14.49 -1.42 -5.65
CA ALA A 60 -15.11 -0.70 -6.77
C ALA A 60 -15.19 -1.59 -8.01
N ILE A 61 -14.11 -2.22 -8.43
CA ILE A 61 -14.14 -3.01 -9.67
C ILE A 61 -14.92 -4.33 -9.47
N GLY A 62 -14.94 -4.81 -8.23
CA GLY A 62 -15.56 -6.01 -7.63
C GLY A 62 -17.07 -6.12 -7.70
N THR A 63 -17.75 -5.01 -7.43
CA THR A 63 -19.18 -5.02 -7.12
C THR A 63 -20.02 -5.34 -8.36
N ARG A 64 -20.69 -6.51 -8.34
CA ARG A 64 -21.83 -6.77 -9.23
C ARG A 64 -23.03 -6.00 -8.68
N PRO A 65 -23.58 -5.04 -9.44
CA PRO A 65 -24.66 -4.21 -8.91
C PRO A 65 -25.94 -5.04 -8.76
N THR A 66 -26.52 -5.05 -7.56
CA THR A 66 -27.90 -5.52 -7.34
C THR A 66 -28.93 -4.52 -7.89
N HIS A 67 -28.54 -3.24 -8.04
CA HIS A 67 -29.32 -2.19 -8.70
C HIS A 67 -28.45 -1.47 -9.76
N PRO A 68 -28.69 -1.68 -11.06
CA PRO A 68 -27.82 -1.19 -12.13
C PRO A 68 -27.84 0.33 -12.33
N SER A 69 -28.89 1.04 -11.87
CA SER A 69 -29.06 2.49 -12.14
C SER A 69 -28.20 3.41 -11.26
N MET A 70 -27.81 3.01 -10.04
CA MET A 70 -26.95 3.79 -9.13
C MET A 70 -25.56 3.16 -8.92
N ALA A 71 -25.24 2.13 -9.72
CA ALA A 71 -24.02 1.37 -9.61
C ALA A 71 -22.76 2.22 -9.87
N SER A 72 -22.86 3.14 -10.83
CA SER A 72 -21.73 3.93 -11.31
C SER A 72 -21.24 4.96 -10.29
N GLU A 73 -22.15 5.56 -9.51
CA GLU A 73 -21.81 6.56 -8.51
C GLU A 73 -21.05 5.95 -7.32
N GLY A 74 -21.55 4.81 -6.81
CA GLY A 74 -20.87 4.07 -5.75
C GLY A 74 -19.48 3.59 -6.18
N ASN A 75 -19.34 3.12 -7.41
CA ASN A 75 -18.06 2.68 -7.96
C ASN A 75 -17.03 3.81 -8.02
N SER A 76 -17.43 4.94 -8.59
CA SER A 76 -16.58 6.11 -8.73
C SER A 76 -16.16 6.67 -7.37
N LEU A 77 -17.03 6.62 -6.36
CA LEU A 77 -16.69 7.03 -4.99
C LEU A 77 -15.62 6.13 -4.37
N TRP A 78 -15.79 4.80 -4.42
CA TRP A 78 -14.79 3.86 -3.89
C TRP A 78 -13.45 3.93 -4.63
N LEU A 79 -13.48 4.14 -5.94
CA LEU A 79 -12.29 4.33 -6.76
C LEU A 79 -11.60 5.66 -6.45
N GLY A 80 -12.37 6.74 -6.25
CA GLY A 80 -11.85 8.04 -5.81
C GLY A 80 -11.18 7.97 -4.44
N ILE A 81 -11.83 7.32 -3.47
CA ILE A 81 -11.26 7.06 -2.13
C ILE A 81 -9.98 6.23 -2.25
N GLY A 82 -10.01 5.15 -3.04
CA GLY A 82 -8.83 4.32 -3.32
C GLY A 82 -7.67 5.13 -3.91
N GLY A 83 -7.95 6.02 -4.86
CA GLY A 83 -6.95 6.91 -5.47
C GLY A 83 -6.34 7.90 -4.47
N VAL A 84 -7.14 8.50 -3.59
CA VAL A 84 -6.65 9.40 -2.53
C VAL A 84 -5.78 8.64 -1.53
N LEU A 85 -6.22 7.46 -1.08
CA LEU A 85 -5.41 6.62 -0.18
C LEU A 85 -4.10 6.19 -0.84
N TRP A 86 -4.13 5.88 -2.14
CA TRP A 86 -2.93 5.57 -2.92
C TRP A 86 -1.96 6.76 -2.97
N ALA A 87 -2.45 7.96 -3.26
CA ALA A 87 -1.62 9.16 -3.29
C ALA A 87 -0.99 9.45 -1.91
N ALA A 88 -1.78 9.35 -0.84
CA ALA A 88 -1.29 9.48 0.53
C ALA A 88 -0.22 8.44 0.86
N SER A 89 -0.43 7.19 0.44
CA SER A 89 0.53 6.11 0.59
C SER A 89 1.87 6.44 -0.10
N MET A 90 1.86 6.99 -1.32
CA MET A 90 3.07 7.40 -2.02
C MET A 90 3.84 8.51 -1.27
N LEU A 91 3.14 9.49 -0.70
CA LEU A 91 3.79 10.56 0.08
C LEU A 91 4.50 10.00 1.33
N ILE A 92 3.89 9.03 2.01
CA ILE A 92 4.49 8.33 3.16
C ILE A 92 5.76 7.59 2.72
N LEU A 93 5.73 6.93 1.56
CA LEU A 93 6.91 6.24 1.00
C LEU A 93 8.05 7.21 0.68
N LEU A 94 7.75 8.33 0.02
CA LEU A 94 8.74 9.36 -0.26
C LEU A 94 9.38 9.91 1.02
N GLY A 95 8.57 10.16 2.06
CA GLY A 95 9.05 10.55 3.37
C GLY A 95 9.98 9.50 4.01
N ALA A 96 9.62 8.21 3.89
CA ALA A 96 10.47 7.12 4.38
C ALA A 96 11.83 7.08 3.66
N ILE A 97 11.84 7.20 2.34
CA ILE A 97 13.07 7.21 1.52
C ILE A 97 13.94 8.43 1.86
N ALA A 98 13.33 9.62 1.92
CA ALA A 98 14.05 10.85 2.30
C ALA A 98 14.68 10.73 3.69
N ALA A 99 13.98 10.11 4.65
CA ALA A 99 14.51 9.86 5.99
C ALA A 99 15.67 8.85 5.99
N PHE A 100 15.67 7.87 5.08
CA PHE A 100 16.82 6.98 4.89
C PHE A 100 18.01 7.73 4.28
N THR A 101 17.81 8.50 3.21
CA THR A 101 18.88 9.21 2.49
C THR A 101 19.54 10.31 3.33
N ALA A 102 18.73 11.15 4.00
CA ALA A 102 19.24 12.25 4.83
C ALA A 102 20.11 11.74 6.00
N ARG A 103 19.93 10.49 6.42
CA ARG A 103 20.67 9.90 7.55
C ARG A 103 21.91 9.11 7.14
N ASP A 104 22.06 8.77 5.86
CA ASP A 104 23.30 8.20 5.34
C ASP A 104 24.36 9.30 5.16
N THR A 105 23.94 10.50 4.75
CA THR A 105 24.83 11.68 4.63
C THR A 105 25.49 12.05 5.96
N HIS A 106 24.76 12.06 7.08
CA HIS A 106 25.30 12.38 8.41
C HIS A 106 26.23 11.30 9.02
N ARG A 107 26.36 10.13 8.38
CA ARG A 107 27.21 9.04 8.87
C ARG A 107 28.59 9.01 8.21
N GLY A 108 28.79 9.83 7.17
CA GLY A 108 30.05 9.96 6.44
C GLY A 108 30.91 11.15 6.87
N GLU A 109 30.45 11.94 7.83
CA GLU A 109 31.16 13.06 8.48
C GLU A 109 31.67 12.63 9.87
#